data_AF-A0A3C1Y584-F1
#
_entry.id   AF-A0A3C1Y584-F1
#
_cell.length_a   1.000
_cell.length_b   1.000
_cell.length_c   1.000
_cell.angle_alpha   90.00
_cell.angle_beta   90.00
_cell.angle_gamma   90.00
#
_symmetry.space_group_name_H-M   'P 1'
#
loop_
_entity.id
_entity.type
_entity.pdbx_description
1 polymer ?
#
loop_
_entity_poly.entity_id
_entity_poly.type
_entity_poly.pdbx_seq_one_letter_code
_entity_poly.pdbx_strand_id
1 'polypeptide(L)'
;FGRLNYDYDSRYFASVSFRRDGSSRFAPDHRWGNFFSVSAAWDVKKESFMENTSEWLDLLKVKASFGQQGNDNLYPGLEYNYYYVDIYGISGSDAWSDGNLVQKGNPELTWETSNAFNAGIDFSFLQGRIDGTIEYYLRQTKDMLYNKPV
;
A
#
# COMPACT_ATOMS: atom_id res chain seq x y z
N PHE A 1 12.43 3.00 -7.05
CA PHE A 1 11.04 2.97 -7.52
C PHE A 1 10.96 3.60 -8.90
N GLY A 2 9.91 3.33 -9.67
CA GLY A 2 9.61 4.02 -10.94
C GLY A 2 8.12 4.31 -11.07
N ARG A 3 7.77 5.38 -11.78
CA ARG A 3 6.40 5.78 -12.07
C ARG A 3 6.29 6.38 -13.46
N LEU A 4 5.22 6.02 -14.16
CA LEU A 4 4.84 6.55 -15.46
C LEU A 4 3.44 7.15 -15.34
N ASN A 5 3.26 8.35 -15.87
CA ASN A 5 1.96 9.01 -15.98
C ASN A 5 1.70 9.31 -17.44
N TYR A 6 0.46 9.20 -17.86
CA TYR A 6 -0.01 9.50 -19.20
C TYR A 6 -1.26 10.37 -19.12
N ASP A 7 -1.29 11.40 -19.93
CA ASP A 7 -2.42 12.29 -20.13
C ASP A 7 -2.67 12.38 -21.64
N TYR A 8 -3.88 12.01 -22.06
CA TYR A 8 -4.36 12.26 -23.41
C TYR A 8 -5.44 13.33 -23.39
N ASP A 9 -5.11 14.46 -23.99
CA ASP A 9 -6.03 15.58 -24.25
C ASP A 9 -6.70 16.14 -22.99
N SER A 10 -6.08 15.94 -21.83
CA SER A 10 -6.65 16.23 -20.52
C SER A 10 -8.01 15.55 -20.28
N ARG A 11 -8.29 14.46 -20.98
CA ARG A 11 -9.52 13.66 -20.91
C ARG A 11 -9.28 12.30 -20.28
N TYR A 12 -8.21 11.63 -20.70
CA TYR A 12 -7.87 10.30 -20.20
C TYR A 12 -6.55 10.36 -19.48
N PHE A 13 -6.55 9.90 -18.24
CA PHE A 13 -5.39 9.87 -17.38
C PHE A 13 -5.09 8.43 -17.02
N ALA A 14 -3.83 8.04 -17.09
CA ALA A 14 -3.36 6.76 -16.60
C ALA A 14 -2.06 6.94 -15.82
N SER A 15 -1.87 6.14 -14.77
CA SER A 15 -0.64 6.13 -13.99
C SER A 15 -0.32 4.70 -13.58
N VAL A 16 0.94 4.31 -13.74
CA VAL A 16 1.47 3.03 -13.26
C VAL A 16 2.72 3.31 -12.44
N SER A 17 2.86 2.63 -11.31
CA SER A 17 4.09 2.68 -10.51
C SER A 17 4.53 1.29 -10.09
N PHE A 18 5.83 1.14 -9.91
CA PHE A 18 6.45 -0.09 -9.42
C PHE A 18 7.57 0.26 -8.46
N ARG A 19 7.63 -0.44 -7.34
CA ARG A 19 8.70 -0.32 -6.35
C ARG A 19 9.13 -1.71 -5.90
N ARG A 20 10.43 -1.84 -5.63
CA ARG A 20 11.03 -3.00 -5.01
C ARG A 20 11.73 -2.52 -3.76
N ASP A 21 11.32 -3.03 -2.61
CA ASP A 21 11.79 -2.59 -1.31
C ASP A 21 12.52 -3.73 -0.60
N GLY A 22 13.56 -3.39 0.15
CA GLY A 22 14.35 -4.34 0.92
C GLY A 22 14.25 -4.03 2.41
N SER A 23 14.03 -5.04 3.26
CA SER A 23 14.09 -4.88 4.72
C SER A 23 15.05 -5.89 5.34
N SER A 24 16.01 -5.40 6.13
CA SER A 24 16.94 -6.24 6.89
C SER A 24 16.25 -7.05 8.00
N ARG A 25 14.96 -6.78 8.27
CA ARG A 25 14.17 -7.52 9.25
C ARG A 25 13.79 -8.93 8.81
N PHE A 26 13.79 -9.17 7.51
CA PHE A 26 13.53 -10.48 6.92
C PHE A 26 14.84 -11.20 6.57
N ALA A 27 14.76 -12.53 6.49
CA ALA A 27 15.87 -13.36 6.04
C ALA A 27 16.36 -12.90 4.65
N PRO A 28 17.64 -13.12 4.28
CA PRO A 28 18.18 -12.71 2.97
C PRO A 28 17.30 -13.13 1.77
N ASP A 29 16.67 -14.30 1.85
CA ASP A 29 15.82 -14.86 0.79
C ASP A 29 14.43 -14.19 0.70
N HIS A 30 13.95 -13.59 1.80
CA HIS A 30 12.65 -12.89 1.90
C HIS A 30 12.78 -11.36 2.00
N ARG A 31 14.01 -10.84 1.90
CA ARG A 31 14.34 -9.42 2.10
C ARG A 31 13.57 -8.48 1.18
N TRP A 32 13.27 -8.91 -0.03
CA TRP A 32 12.77 -8.05 -1.11
C TRP A 32 11.28 -8.27 -1.39
N GLY A 33 10.49 -7.20 -1.25
CA GLY A 33 9.09 -7.14 -1.69
C GLY A 33 8.94 -6.34 -2.98
N ASN A 34 8.00 -6.72 -3.85
CA ASN A 34 7.66 -5.98 -5.07
C ASN A 34 6.22 -5.48 -4.95
N PHE A 35 6.03 -4.18 -5.15
CA PHE A 35 4.74 -3.53 -5.00
C PHE A 35 4.46 -2.64 -6.21
N PHE A 36 3.24 -2.66 -6.70
CA PHE A 36 2.84 -1.88 -7.86
C PHE A 36 1.55 -1.11 -7.58
N SER A 37 1.28 -0.12 -8.42
CA SER A 37 -0.04 0.48 -8.53
C SER A 37 -0.38 0.82 -9.96
N VAL A 38 -1.66 0.79 -10.27
CA VAL A 38 -2.25 1.23 -11.54
C VAL A 38 -3.47 2.07 -11.24
N SER A 39 -3.64 3.17 -11.96
CA SER A 39 -4.84 3.99 -11.87
C SER A 39 -5.19 4.57 -13.22
N ALA A 40 -6.48 4.81 -13.42
CA ALA A 40 -7.01 5.50 -14.57
C ALA A 40 -8.09 6.49 -14.14
N ALA A 41 -8.20 7.59 -14.86
CA ALA A 41 -9.31 8.52 -14.72
C ALA A 41 -9.76 9.00 -16.10
N TRP A 42 -11.06 9.26 -16.23
CA TRP A 42 -11.70 9.73 -17.45
C TRP A 42 -12.59 10.92 -17.11
N ASP A 43 -12.27 12.07 -17.67
CA ASP A 43 -13.09 13.28 -17.61
C ASP A 43 -14.17 13.23 -18.69
N VAL A 44 -15.29 12.60 -18.35
CA VAL A 44 -16.44 12.37 -19.23
C VAL A 44 -17.00 13.70 -19.72
N LYS A 45 -16.97 14.77 -18.90
CA LYS A 45 -17.54 16.07 -19.25
C LYS A 45 -16.90 16.71 -20.48
N LYS A 46 -15.66 16.33 -20.79
CA LYS A 46 -14.91 16.81 -21.96
C LYS A 46 -15.20 16.06 -23.26
N GLU A 47 -16.07 15.06 -23.23
CA GLU A 47 -16.51 14.39 -24.45
C GLU A 47 -17.54 15.22 -25.21
N SER A 48 -17.52 15.13 -26.54
CA SER A 48 -18.43 15.89 -27.41
C SER A 48 -19.91 15.59 -27.14
N PHE A 49 -20.23 14.35 -26.74
CA PHE A 49 -21.60 13.98 -26.38
C PHE A 49 -22.10 14.65 -25.09
N MET A 50 -21.20 15.22 -24.27
CA MET A 50 -21.53 15.97 -23.05
C MET A 50 -21.59 17.49 -23.28
N GLU A 51 -21.46 17.98 -24.50
CA GLU A 51 -21.51 19.43 -24.79
C GLU A 51 -22.85 20.04 -24.37
N ASN A 52 -23.96 19.33 -24.60
CA ASN A 52 -25.33 19.78 -24.27
C ASN A 52 -25.61 19.90 -22.76
N THR A 53 -24.72 19.40 -21.89
CA THR A 53 -24.89 19.49 -20.43
C THR A 53 -24.17 20.69 -19.82
N SER A 54 -23.47 21.51 -20.61
CA SER A 54 -22.58 22.57 -20.12
C SER A 54 -23.30 23.73 -19.40
N GLU A 55 -24.63 23.83 -19.53
CA GLU A 55 -25.42 24.81 -18.78
C GLU A 55 -25.54 24.48 -17.28
N TRP A 56 -25.42 23.20 -16.90
CA TRP A 56 -25.68 22.73 -15.54
C TRP A 56 -24.61 21.80 -14.97
N LEU A 57 -23.76 21.18 -15.79
CA LEU A 57 -22.69 20.28 -15.38
C LEU A 57 -21.33 20.85 -15.79
N ASP A 58 -20.46 21.07 -14.80
CA ASP A 58 -19.12 21.67 -14.98
C ASP A 58 -18.01 20.61 -14.99
N LEU A 59 -18.18 19.52 -14.24
CA LEU A 59 -17.23 18.42 -14.14
C LEU A 59 -17.98 17.10 -13.97
N LEU A 60 -17.50 16.07 -14.66
CA LEU A 60 -17.85 14.69 -14.39
C LEU A 60 -16.65 13.81 -14.73
N LYS A 61 -15.97 13.31 -13.69
CA LYS A 61 -14.77 12.50 -13.84
C LYS A 61 -14.93 11.19 -13.11
N VAL A 62 -14.72 10.08 -13.81
CA VAL A 62 -14.71 8.75 -13.21
C VAL A 62 -13.26 8.32 -13.01
N LYS A 63 -12.92 7.79 -11.85
CA LYS A 63 -11.56 7.36 -11.49
C LYS A 63 -11.56 6.00 -10.83
N ALA A 64 -10.54 5.21 -11.10
CA ALA A 64 -10.29 3.93 -10.44
C ALA A 64 -8.80 3.70 -10.23
N SER A 65 -8.45 3.00 -9.16
CA SER A 65 -7.07 2.65 -8.84
C SER A 65 -7.00 1.32 -8.11
N PHE A 66 -5.90 0.61 -8.33
CA PHE A 66 -5.51 -0.55 -7.56
C PHE A 66 -4.03 -0.44 -7.23
N GLY A 67 -3.65 -0.72 -5.98
CA GLY A 67 -2.25 -0.68 -5.57
C GLY A 67 -1.94 -1.60 -4.41
N GLN A 68 -0.67 -1.95 -4.31
CA GLN A 68 -0.11 -2.76 -3.23
C GLN A 68 0.86 -1.93 -2.41
N GLN A 69 0.84 -2.15 -1.10
CA GLN A 69 1.81 -1.59 -0.17
C GLN A 69 2.34 -2.69 0.75
N GLY A 70 3.66 -2.78 0.86
CA GLY A 70 4.31 -3.64 1.83
C GLY A 70 4.45 -2.98 3.20
N ASN A 71 4.27 -3.77 4.24
CA ASN A 71 4.55 -3.44 5.62
C ASN A 71 5.60 -4.42 6.17
N ASP A 72 6.73 -3.89 6.65
CA ASP A 72 7.78 -4.63 7.35
C ASP A 72 7.82 -4.35 8.85
N ASN A 73 6.85 -3.58 9.36
CA ASN A 73 6.78 -3.22 10.75
C ASN A 73 6.21 -4.36 11.58
N LEU A 74 7.08 -5.00 12.34
CA LEU A 74 6.75 -5.97 13.37
C LEU A 74 6.59 -5.18 14.67
N TYR A 75 5.36 -5.16 15.20
CA TYR A 75 4.84 -4.29 16.27
C TYR A 75 5.86 -3.67 17.27
N PRO A 76 5.67 -2.39 17.68
CA PRO A 76 6.49 -1.73 18.68
C PRO A 76 6.38 -2.44 20.04
N GLY A 77 7.49 -2.96 20.55
CA GLY A 77 7.57 -3.69 21.82
C GLY A 77 8.56 -4.85 21.80
N LEU A 78 9.02 -5.25 20.62
CA LEU A 78 10.07 -6.24 20.45
C LEU A 78 11.38 -5.52 20.12
N GLU A 79 12.38 -5.70 20.99
CA GLU A 79 13.66 -4.97 20.98
C GLU A 79 14.58 -5.39 19.81
N TYR A 80 14.22 -6.45 19.09
CA TYR A 80 15.07 -7.11 18.11
C TYR A 80 14.59 -6.92 16.69
N ASN A 81 15.48 -6.47 15.79
CA ASN A 81 15.16 -6.29 14.37
C ASN A 81 15.32 -7.56 13.53
N TYR A 82 15.89 -8.66 14.05
CA TYR A 82 16.18 -9.88 13.30
C TYR A 82 15.21 -11.01 13.66
N TYR A 83 13.95 -10.88 13.25
CA TYR A 83 12.90 -11.85 13.59
C TYR A 83 13.04 -13.21 12.91
N TYR A 84 14.02 -13.36 12.01
CA TYR A 84 14.33 -14.61 11.34
C TYR A 84 15.35 -15.49 12.08
N VAL A 85 15.96 -15.00 13.17
CA VAL A 85 16.92 -15.78 13.98
C VAL A 85 16.41 -15.99 15.40
N ASP A 86 16.81 -17.11 15.99
CA ASP A 86 16.63 -17.36 17.42
C ASP A 86 17.55 -16.41 18.20
N ILE A 87 17.01 -15.79 19.26
CA ILE A 87 17.76 -14.89 20.13
C ILE A 87 17.70 -15.44 21.55
N TYR A 88 18.88 -15.59 22.14
CA TYR A 88 19.06 -16.03 23.50
C TYR A 88 19.48 -14.85 24.36
N GLY A 89 18.80 -14.67 25.48
CA GLY A 89 19.27 -13.82 26.56
C GLY A 89 20.30 -14.61 27.36
N ILE A 90 21.44 -14.01 27.64
CA ILE A 90 22.46 -14.60 28.49
C ILE A 90 22.38 -13.95 29.85
N SER A 91 22.30 -14.75 30.90
CA SER A 91 22.32 -14.30 32.29
C SER A 91 23.27 -15.15 33.13
N GLY A 92 23.84 -14.58 34.19
CA GLY A 92 24.84 -15.23 35.05
C GLY A 92 26.14 -14.45 35.17
N SER A 93 27.14 -15.02 35.84
CA SER A 93 28.49 -14.45 36.03
C SER A 93 29.55 -15.25 35.27
N ASP A 94 30.79 -14.74 35.20
CA ASP A 94 31.89 -15.25 34.35
C ASP A 94 32.17 -16.77 34.43
N ALA A 95 31.74 -17.47 35.48
CA ALA A 95 31.94 -18.91 35.66
C ALA A 95 30.68 -19.78 35.45
N TRP A 96 29.48 -19.19 35.48
CA TRP A 96 28.21 -19.89 35.25
C TRP A 96 27.24 -18.95 34.52
N SER A 97 27.11 -19.13 33.20
CA SER A 97 26.11 -18.45 32.38
C SER A 97 25.04 -19.42 31.90
N ASP A 98 23.79 -19.00 31.94
CA ASP A 98 22.66 -19.70 31.33
C ASP A 98 22.12 -18.89 30.14
N GLY A 99 21.68 -19.61 29.11
CA GLY A 99 21.13 -19.05 27.88
C GLY A 99 19.65 -19.38 27.78
N ASN A 100 18.78 -18.41 28.07
CA ASN A 100 17.34 -18.59 27.90
C ASN A 100 16.91 -18.09 26.52
N LEU A 101 16.09 -18.87 25.82
CA LEU A 101 15.51 -18.43 24.55
C LEU A 101 14.53 -17.28 24.83
N VAL A 102 14.80 -16.11 24.24
CA VAL A 102 13.97 -14.89 24.39
C VAL A 102 13.07 -14.70 23.18
N GLN A 103 13.54 -15.11 21.99
CA GLN A 103 12.79 -15.03 20.75
C GLN A 103 13.05 -16.27 19.91
N LYS A 104 11.98 -16.92 19.46
CA LYS A 104 12.05 -17.92 18.39
C LYS A 104 12.01 -17.20 17.04
N GLY A 105 13.04 -17.40 16.22
CA GLY A 105 13.12 -16.85 14.88
C GLY A 105 12.24 -17.61 13.88
N ASN A 106 11.79 -16.91 12.84
CA ASN A 106 11.09 -17.47 11.70
C ASN A 106 11.76 -17.05 10.38
N PRO A 107 12.59 -17.91 9.75
CA PRO A 107 13.21 -17.65 8.45
C PRO A 107 12.24 -17.42 7.29
N GLU A 108 11.01 -17.94 7.41
CA GLU A 108 9.93 -17.80 6.42
C GLU A 108 9.14 -16.50 6.57
N LEU A 109 9.52 -15.64 7.53
CA LEU A 109 8.86 -14.36 7.73
C LEU A 109 9.08 -13.44 6.51
N THR A 110 7.97 -12.92 5.99
CA THR A 110 7.96 -12.06 4.80
C THR A 110 7.03 -10.85 5.01
N TRP A 111 6.93 -9.99 3.99
CA TRP A 111 6.16 -8.76 3.99
C TRP A 111 4.67 -9.00 4.20
N GLU A 112 4.05 -8.20 5.08
CA GLU A 112 2.60 -8.00 5.07
C GLU A 112 2.25 -7.14 3.85
N THR A 113 1.25 -7.55 3.06
CA THR A 113 0.86 -6.83 1.85
C THR A 113 -0.57 -6.32 1.94
N SER A 114 -0.74 -5.00 1.87
CA SER A 114 -2.03 -4.33 1.80
C SER A 114 -2.41 -4.05 0.35
N ASN A 115 -3.50 -4.67 -0.12
CA ASN A 115 -4.07 -4.44 -1.44
C ASN A 115 -5.21 -3.43 -1.30
N ALA A 116 -5.11 -2.31 -1.99
CA ALA A 116 -6.10 -1.23 -1.96
C ALA A 116 -6.70 -1.02 -3.34
N PHE A 117 -8.02 -1.12 -3.43
CA PHE A 117 -8.82 -0.72 -4.58
C PHE A 117 -9.62 0.52 -4.22
N ASN A 118 -9.65 1.51 -5.11
CA ASN A 118 -10.52 2.68 -4.99
C ASN A 118 -11.20 2.95 -6.32
N ALA A 119 -12.49 3.25 -6.29
CA ALA A 119 -13.25 3.77 -7.41
C ALA A 119 -14.00 5.02 -6.96
N GLY A 120 -14.14 6.01 -7.84
CA GLY A 120 -14.83 7.22 -7.48
C GLY A 120 -15.31 8.03 -8.67
N ILE A 121 -16.20 8.97 -8.37
CA ILE A 121 -16.75 9.92 -9.31
C ILE A 121 -16.60 11.30 -8.69
N ASP A 122 -15.88 12.20 -9.37
CA ASP A 122 -15.84 13.62 -9.06
C ASP A 122 -16.87 14.34 -9.94
N PHE A 123 -17.64 15.25 -9.35
CA PHE A 123 -18.66 16.02 -10.08
C PHE A 123 -18.69 17.47 -9.62
N SER A 124 -19.19 18.34 -10.50
CA SER A 124 -19.47 19.75 -10.21
C SER A 124 -20.60 20.25 -11.07
N PHE A 125 -21.52 21.03 -10.48
CA PHE A 125 -22.72 21.56 -11.11
C PHE A 125 -22.89 23.06 -10.84
N LEU A 126 -23.62 23.71 -11.75
CA LEU A 126 -24.10 25.09 -11.64
C LEU A 126 -22.97 26.10 -11.37
N GLN A 127 -21.90 26.03 -12.16
CA GLN A 127 -20.68 26.83 -12.02
C GLN A 127 -19.98 26.60 -10.67
N GLY A 128 -19.93 25.33 -10.24
CA GLY A 128 -19.31 24.93 -8.97
C GLY A 128 -20.06 25.35 -7.72
N ARG A 129 -21.38 25.60 -7.82
CA ARG A 129 -22.21 25.80 -6.62
C ARG A 129 -22.47 24.52 -5.85
N ILE A 130 -22.42 23.38 -6.55
CA ILE A 130 -22.56 22.05 -5.96
C ILE A 130 -21.46 21.18 -6.55
N ASP A 131 -20.45 20.87 -5.76
CA ASP A 131 -19.37 19.97 -6.13
C ASP A 131 -19.18 18.88 -5.07
N GLY A 132 -18.53 17.80 -5.46
CA GLY A 132 -18.20 16.73 -4.53
C GLY A 132 -17.62 15.52 -5.22
N THR A 133 -17.35 14.52 -4.39
CA THR A 133 -16.82 13.23 -4.81
C THR A 133 -17.58 12.13 -4.08
N ILE A 134 -17.92 11.07 -4.81
CA ILE A 134 -18.39 9.81 -4.23
C ILE A 134 -17.29 8.78 -4.45
N GLU A 135 -16.86 8.10 -3.39
CA GLU A 135 -15.80 7.10 -3.45
C GLU A 135 -16.24 5.77 -2.81
N TYR A 136 -15.78 4.69 -3.42
CA TYR A 136 -15.82 3.35 -2.87
C TYR A 136 -14.39 2.85 -2.73
N TYR A 137 -14.01 2.42 -1.53
CA TYR A 137 -12.70 1.86 -1.26
C TYR A 137 -12.82 0.45 -0.68
N LEU A 138 -11.89 -0.41 -1.06
CA LEU A 138 -11.73 -1.75 -0.51
C LEU A 138 -10.25 -1.98 -0.20
N ARG A 139 -9.96 -2.39 1.04
CA ARG A 139 -8.60 -2.73 1.46
C ARG A 139 -8.56 -4.14 2.02
N GLN A 140 -7.67 -4.97 1.48
CA GLN A 140 -7.43 -6.33 1.93
C GLN A 140 -5.95 -6.53 2.28
N THR A 141 -5.67 -6.76 3.55
CA THR A 141 -4.34 -7.15 4.04
C THR A 141 -4.15 -8.66 3.88
N LYS A 142 -3.00 -9.06 3.35
CA LYS A 142 -2.54 -10.45 3.25
C LYS A 142 -1.25 -10.61 4.04
N ASP A 143 -1.05 -11.82 4.57
CA ASP A 143 0.16 -12.20 5.32
C ASP A 143 0.44 -11.24 6.48
N MET A 144 -0.62 -10.94 7.25
CA MET A 144 -0.58 -9.99 8.35
C MET A 144 0.50 -10.38 9.36
N LEU A 145 1.35 -9.42 9.73
CA LEU A 145 2.42 -9.64 10.68
C LEU A 145 1.92 -9.45 12.11
N TYR A 146 1.92 -10.52 12.91
CA TYR A 146 1.54 -10.47 14.31
C TYR A 146 2.36 -11.45 15.14
N ASN A 147 2.56 -11.11 16.42
CA ASN A 147 3.24 -12.00 17.36
C ASN A 147 2.28 -13.11 17.81
N LYS A 148 2.72 -14.37 17.72
CA LYS A 148 1.96 -15.54 18.14
C LYS A 148 2.69 -16.19 19.33
N PRO A 149 2.04 -16.31 20.50
CA PRO A 149 2.59 -17.10 21.61
C PRO A 149 2.87 -18.53 21.14
N VAL A 150 4.07 -19.02 21.47
CA VAL A 150 4.55 -20.38 21.20
C VAL A 150 4.64 -21.17 22.48
#